data_AF-A0A2N5ZCS0-F1
#
_entry.id   AF-A0A2N5ZCS0-F1
#
_cell.length_a   1.000
_cell.length_b   1.000
_cell.length_c   1.000
_cell.angle_alpha   90.00
_cell.angle_beta   90.00
_cell.angle_gamma   90.00
#
_symmetry.space_group_name_H-M   'P 1'
#
loop_
_entity.id
_entity.type
_entity.pdbx_description
1 polymer ?
#
loop_
_entity_poly.entity_id
_entity_poly.type
_entity_poly.pdbx_seq_one_letter_code
_entity_poly.pdbx_strand_id
1 'polypeptide(L)'
;MEDHWEIEMAIPFSSMKYNGNKEWGINFIRNDMKRNLYSTWTKFPMNFQGIDLGHTGSIIFKNIPNASGKKFVIVPSTLGSIERNNEDGIPTNTS
;
A
#
# COMPACT_ATOMS: atom_id res chain seq x y z
N MET A 1 -28.23 5.82 25.23
CA MET A 1 -26.80 6.03 24.96
C MET A 1 -26.48 5.19 23.74
N GLU A 2 -26.02 5.83 22.66
CA GLU A 2 -25.19 5.30 21.55
C GLU A 2 -25.17 3.77 21.30
N ASP A 3 -26.21 3.21 20.66
CA ASP A 3 -26.26 1.79 20.24
C ASP A 3 -25.65 1.52 18.85
N HIS A 4 -24.91 2.47 18.28
CA HIS A 4 -24.33 2.34 16.95
C HIS A 4 -22.92 2.93 16.88
N TRP A 5 -22.20 2.53 15.86
CA TRP A 5 -20.93 3.10 15.48
C TRP A 5 -21.02 3.54 14.02
N GLU A 6 -20.32 4.63 13.70
CA GLU A 6 -20.14 5.13 12.34
C GLU A 6 -18.66 5.01 11.97
N ILE A 7 -18.37 4.69 10.71
CA ILE A 7 -17.01 4.62 10.18
C ILE A 7 -16.92 5.51 8.97
N GLU A 8 -15.93 6.41 8.98
CA GLU A 8 -15.49 7.18 7.82
C GLU A 8 -14.08 6.74 7.43
N MET A 9 -13.84 6.52 6.14
CA MET A 9 -12.55 6.05 5.62
C MET A 9 -12.17 6.84 4.37
N ALA A 10 -10.91 7.25 4.28
CA ALA A 10 -10.32 7.81 3.07
C ALA A 10 -9.21 6.89 2.59
N ILE A 11 -9.28 6.47 1.32
CA ILE A 11 -8.22 5.69 0.66
C ILE A 11 -7.54 6.61 -0.36
N PRO A 12 -6.33 7.10 -0.10
CA PRO A 12 -5.63 7.98 -1.03
C PRO A 12 -5.30 7.24 -2.33
N PHE A 13 -5.55 7.84 -3.50
CA PHE A 13 -5.16 7.24 -4.79
C PHE A 13 -3.64 6.98 -4.92
N SER A 14 -2.82 7.71 -4.16
CA SER A 14 -1.37 7.51 -4.11
C SER A 14 -0.95 6.22 -3.40
N SER A 15 -1.84 5.58 -2.63
CA SER A 15 -1.56 4.32 -1.94
C SER A 15 -1.73 3.10 -2.85
N MET A 16 -2.49 3.23 -3.94
CA MET A 16 -2.83 2.13 -4.83
C MET A 16 -2.22 2.29 -6.22
N LYS A 17 -1.87 1.17 -6.86
CA LYS A 17 -1.56 1.14 -8.30
C LYS A 17 -2.86 0.94 -9.06
N TYR A 18 -3.15 1.81 -10.02
CA TYR A 18 -4.31 1.70 -10.90
C TYR A 18 -3.92 2.16 -12.29
N ASN A 19 -4.66 1.72 -13.30
CA ASN A 19 -4.32 1.89 -14.73
C ASN A 19 -5.23 2.92 -15.43
N GLY A 20 -5.88 3.80 -14.66
CA GLY A 20 -6.84 4.77 -15.19
C GLY A 20 -8.21 4.20 -15.57
N ASN A 21 -8.50 2.93 -15.28
CA ASN A 21 -9.84 2.39 -15.43
C ASN A 21 -10.82 3.18 -14.54
N LYS A 22 -11.97 3.57 -15.10
CA LYS A 22 -13.03 4.29 -14.39
C LYS A 22 -13.98 3.36 -13.64
N GLU A 23 -14.03 2.09 -14.01
CA GLU A 23 -14.88 1.09 -13.40
C GLU A 23 -14.10 0.26 -12.38
N TRP A 24 -14.54 0.30 -11.13
CA TRP A 24 -13.86 -0.32 -10.00
C TRP A 24 -14.79 -1.30 -9.31
N GLY A 25 -14.29 -2.50 -9.04
CA GLY A 25 -14.95 -3.47 -8.16
C GLY A 25 -14.78 -3.05 -6.70
N ILE A 26 -15.89 -2.85 -5.97
CA ILE A 26 -15.91 -2.48 -4.56
C ILE A 26 -16.84 -3.43 -3.78
N ASN A 27 -16.44 -3.78 -2.56
CA ASN A 27 -17.29 -4.48 -1.61
C ASN A 27 -16.99 -4.02 -0.18
N PHE A 28 -18.02 -3.98 0.65
CA PHE A 28 -17.92 -3.68 2.07
C PHE A 28 -18.38 -4.91 2.87
N ILE A 29 -17.55 -5.36 3.79
CA ILE A 29 -17.79 -6.56 4.59
C ILE A 29 -17.71 -6.17 6.06
N ARG A 30 -18.80 -6.39 6.79
CA ARG A 30 -18.83 -6.29 8.25
C ARG A 30 -18.72 -7.69 8.84
N ASN A 31 -17.72 -7.91 9.68
CA ASN A 31 -17.56 -9.13 10.46
C ASN A 31 -18.10 -8.93 11.88
N ASP A 32 -19.17 -9.65 12.25
CA ASP A 32 -19.60 -9.80 13.64
C ASP A 32 -19.06 -11.13 14.20
N MET A 33 -17.88 -11.07 14.82
CA MET A 33 -17.21 -12.24 15.39
C MET A 33 -18.00 -12.87 16.54
N LYS A 34 -18.82 -12.10 17.28
CA LYS A 34 -19.60 -12.63 18.41
C LYS A 34 -20.72 -13.55 17.92
N ARG A 35 -21.29 -13.24 16.75
CA ARG A 35 -22.35 -14.03 16.12
C ARG A 35 -21.85 -14.90 14.97
N ASN A 36 -20.55 -14.87 14.68
CA ASN A 36 -19.92 -15.51 13.54
C ASN A 36 -20.65 -15.22 12.21
N LEU A 37 -21.03 -13.95 12.00
CA LEU A 37 -21.81 -13.51 10.86
C LEU A 37 -21.03 -12.49 10.03
N TYR A 38 -21.06 -12.67 8.72
CA TYR A 38 -20.61 -11.66 7.77
C TYR A 38 -21.82 -10.98 7.11
N SER A 39 -21.82 -9.66 7.10
CA SER A 39 -22.77 -8.86 6.31
C SER A 39 -22.00 -8.19 5.17
N THR A 40 -22.53 -8.27 3.95
CA THR A 40 -21.87 -7.75 2.76
C THR A 40 -22.78 -6.77 2.03
N TRP A 41 -22.20 -5.79 1.35
CA TRP A 41 -22.96 -4.85 0.52
C TRP A 41 -23.46 -5.50 -0.77
N THR A 42 -22.66 -6.39 -1.36
CA THR A 42 -22.99 -7.08 -2.61
C THR A 42 -23.66 -8.42 -2.36
N LYS A 43 -24.43 -8.93 -3.32
CA LYS A 43 -25.02 -10.28 -3.21
C LYS A 43 -23.92 -11.33 -3.35
N PHE A 44 -23.49 -11.89 -2.22
CA PHE A 44 -22.41 -12.88 -2.17
C PHE A 44 -22.97 -14.31 -2.00
N PRO A 45 -22.61 -15.28 -2.86
CA PRO A 45 -23.02 -16.67 -2.68
C PRO A 45 -22.34 -17.28 -1.44
N MET A 46 -23.10 -18.02 -0.63
CA MET A 46 -22.67 -18.59 0.67
C MET A 46 -21.46 -19.56 0.57
N ASN A 47 -21.14 -20.02 -0.64
CA ASN A 47 -20.16 -21.07 -0.91
C ASN A 47 -18.74 -20.55 -1.22
N PHE A 48 -18.55 -19.22 -1.26
CA PHE A 48 -17.28 -18.60 -1.64
C PHE A 48 -16.57 -18.03 -0.41
N GLN A 49 -15.24 -17.99 -0.45
CA GLN A 49 -14.45 -17.26 0.56
C GLN A 49 -14.81 -15.77 0.46
N GLY A 50 -15.10 -15.11 1.57
CA GLY A 50 -15.73 -13.78 1.60
C GLY A 50 -15.00 -12.63 0.87
N ILE A 51 -13.81 -12.87 0.32
CA ILE A 51 -12.99 -11.89 -0.42
C ILE A 51 -12.78 -12.38 -1.86
N ASP A 52 -13.86 -12.62 -2.60
CA ASP A 52 -13.80 -12.92 -4.03
C ASP A 52 -14.07 -11.67 -4.86
N LEU A 53 -13.09 -11.28 -5.68
CA LEU A 53 -13.18 -10.11 -6.57
C LEU A 53 -14.25 -10.28 -7.65
N GLY A 54 -14.62 -11.52 -8.02
CA GLY A 54 -15.66 -11.81 -9.01
C GLY A 54 -17.07 -11.44 -8.56
N HIS A 55 -17.28 -11.19 -7.26
CA HIS A 55 -18.57 -10.88 -6.66
C HIS A 55 -18.63 -9.47 -6.06
N THR A 56 -17.76 -8.58 -6.53
CA THR A 56 -17.75 -7.17 -6.16
C THR A 56 -18.84 -6.40 -6.91
N GLY A 57 -19.33 -5.31 -6.30
CA GLY A 57 -20.21 -4.36 -6.97
C GLY A 57 -19.36 -3.40 -7.80
N SER A 58 -19.96 -2.78 -8.81
CA SER A 58 -19.25 -1.83 -9.67
C SER A 58 -19.52 -0.40 -9.23
N ILE A 59 -18.44 0.38 -9.08
CA ILE A 59 -18.49 1.83 -8.93
C ILE A 59 -17.83 2.45 -10.15
N ILE A 60 -18.54 3.38 -10.79
CA ILE A 60 -18.08 4.09 -11.97
C ILE A 60 -17.69 5.51 -11.57
N PHE A 61 -16.39 5.81 -11.63
CA PHE A 61 -15.87 7.13 -11.35
C PHE A 61 -16.08 8.06 -12.54
N LYS A 62 -16.74 9.21 -12.30
CA LYS A 62 -16.90 10.26 -13.31
C LYS A 62 -15.55 10.83 -13.77
N ASN A 63 -14.67 11.11 -12.82
CA ASN A 63 -13.33 11.62 -13.06
C ASN A 63 -12.37 10.95 -12.08
N ILE A 64 -11.48 10.09 -12.60
CA ILE A 64 -10.42 9.48 -11.82
C ILE A 64 -9.14 10.26 -12.04
N PRO A 65 -8.36 10.57 -10.99
CA PRO A 65 -7.05 11.20 -11.15
C PRO A 65 -6.18 10.37 -12.11
N ASN A 66 -5.25 11.00 -12.82
CA ASN A 66 -4.31 10.25 -13.64
C ASN A 66 -3.50 9.30 -12.75
N ALA A 67 -3.37 8.04 -13.18
CA ALA A 67 -2.56 7.03 -12.52
C ALA A 67 -1.20 7.64 -12.11
N SER A 68 -0.91 7.60 -10.81
CA SER A 68 0.29 8.23 -10.27
C SER A 68 1.52 7.75 -11.03
N GLY A 69 2.34 8.69 -11.50
CA GLY A 69 3.59 8.41 -12.20
C GLY A 69 4.52 7.54 -11.35
N LYS A 70 5.48 6.89 -12.02
CA LYS A 70 6.46 5.97 -11.40
C LYS A 70 7.00 6.54 -10.08
N LYS A 71 6.85 5.80 -8.97
CA LYS A 71 7.49 6.14 -7.69
C LYS A 71 8.98 5.84 -7.81
N PHE A 72 9.81 6.88 -7.81
CA PHE A 72 11.27 6.74 -7.74
C PHE A 72 11.69 6.70 -6.27
N VAL A 73 12.39 5.63 -5.88
CA VAL A 73 12.99 5.50 -4.55
C VAL A 73 14.51 5.48 -4.73
N ILE A 74 15.18 6.53 -4.24
CA ILE A 74 16.63 6.59 -4.19
C ILE A 74 17.02 6.29 -2.75
N VAL A 75 17.76 5.21 -2.54
CA VAL A 75 18.31 4.85 -1.22
C VAL A 75 19.80 5.21 -1.23
N PRO A 76 20.23 6.27 -0.53
CA PRO A 76 21.65 6.53 -0.35
C PRO A 76 22.24 5.49 0.61
N SER A 77 23.31 4.80 0.20
CA SER A 77 24.11 3.97 1.09
C SER A 77 25.53 4.53 1.17
N THR A 78 25.97 4.89 2.36
CA THR A 78 27.36 5.29 2.62
C THR A 78 28.14 4.10 3.18
N LEU A 79 29.06 3.53 2.41
CA LEU A 79 30.10 2.62 2.90
C LEU A 79 31.39 3.42 3.01
N GLY A 80 31.84 3.74 4.23
CA GLY A 80 33.10 4.43 4.48
C GLY A 80 34.11 3.49 5.10
N SER A 81 35.11 3.06 4.34
CA SER A 81 36.30 2.39 4.87
C SER A 81 37.34 3.46 5.23
N ILE A 82 37.71 3.57 6.51
CA ILE A 82 38.81 4.43 6.96
C ILE A 82 40.04 3.54 7.10
N GLU A 83 40.93 3.54 6.11
CA GLU A 83 42.25 2.94 6.23
C GLU A 83 43.19 3.95 6.90
N ARG A 84 43.61 3.65 8.13
CA ARG A 84 44.69 4.37 8.79
C ARG A 84 46.00 3.68 8.42
N ASN A 85 46.75 4.26 7.49
CA ASN A 85 48.16 3.89 7.31
C ASN A 85 48.99 4.52 8.43
N ASN A 86 49.71 3.69 9.18
CA ASN A 86 50.51 4.07 10.33
C ASN A 86 51.95 3.52 10.18
N GLU A 87 52.54 3.69 9.00
CA GLU A 87 53.92 3.33 8.64
C GLU A 87 54.36 4.44 7.63
N ASP A 88 55.47 5.17 7.72
CA ASP A 88 56.77 4.94 8.33
C ASP A 88 57.52 6.27 8.53
N GLY A 89 58.45 6.25 9.48
CA GLY A 89 59.43 7.31 9.68
C GLY A 89 60.60 7.28 8.68
N ILE A 90 61.30 8.42 8.66
CA ILE A 90 62.64 8.70 8.12
C ILE A 90 62.69 9.14 6.64
N PRO A 91 63.09 10.40 6.35
CA PRO A 91 63.32 10.86 4.99
C PRO A 91 64.68 10.37 4.47
N THR A 92 64.70 9.66 3.34
CA THR A 92 65.92 9.42 2.57
C THR A 92 66.02 10.47 1.46
N ASN A 93 66.95 11.40 1.65
CA ASN A 93 67.31 12.41 0.67
C ASN A 93 68.51 11.88 -0.14
N THR A 94 68.44 11.85 -1.47
CA THR A 94 69.62 11.74 -2.33
C THR A 94 69.35 12.40 -3.69
N SER A 95 70.09 13.49 -3.94
CA SER A 95 70.56 13.97 -5.26
C SER A 95 72.08 14.12 -5.14
#